data_AF-A0A8J7XX81-F1
#
_entry.id   AF-A0A8J7XX81-F1
#
_cell.length_a   1.000
_cell.length_b   1.000
_cell.length_c   1.000
_cell.angle_alpha   90.00
_cell.angle_beta   90.00
_cell.angle_gamma   90.00
#
_symmetry.space_group_name_H-M   'P 1'
#
loop_
_entity.id
_entity.type
_entity.pdbx_description
1 polymer ?
#
loop_
_entity_poly.entity_id
_entity_poly.type
_entity_poly.pdbx_seq_one_letter_code
_entity_poly.pdbx_strand_id
1 'polypeptide(L)'
;MTNNNKMSSWGSIINAVKTPLGFFTLVVLILEGVLLVTAKSTEKISILIPIGLLGLVVVLVFAIAWRKPHVLYGWQPATVNLTFLETDPHISETLRKLEVDPIDVDLDLTRCSYKICDKKGNVKHSGTPNLTFDKGGWTFKVDEDIGPSDSIRLELVECNGQKWKVRPFLPSRTDQRAIQINRNVER
;
A
#
# COMPACT_ATOMS: atom_id res chain seq x y z
N MET A 1 -19.74 -32.70 6.27
CA MET A 1 -20.02 -31.46 5.51
C MET A 1 -20.59 -30.42 6.47
N THR A 2 -19.76 -29.72 7.24
CA THR A 2 -20.13 -28.51 8.00
C THR A 2 -18.83 -27.96 8.59
N ASN A 3 -18.50 -26.68 8.33
CA ASN A 3 -17.65 -25.77 9.14
C ASN A 3 -16.85 -24.70 8.36
N ASN A 4 -17.06 -24.50 7.05
CA ASN A 4 -16.30 -23.47 6.31
C ASN A 4 -16.91 -22.05 6.41
N ASN A 5 -18.17 -21.91 6.87
CA ASN A 5 -18.88 -20.62 6.82
C ASN A 5 -18.59 -19.69 8.02
N LYS A 6 -18.09 -20.21 9.16
CA LYS A 6 -17.75 -19.36 10.32
C LYS A 6 -16.45 -18.56 10.12
N MET A 7 -15.51 -19.05 9.32
CA MET A 7 -14.22 -18.37 9.11
C MET A 7 -14.35 -17.08 8.28
N SER A 8 -15.32 -16.97 7.36
CA SER A 8 -15.48 -15.74 6.56
C SER A 8 -16.13 -14.60 7.37
N SER A 9 -17.06 -14.89 8.30
CA SER A 9 -17.76 -13.84 9.05
C SER A 9 -16.86 -13.10 10.04
N TRP A 10 -15.90 -13.80 10.66
CA TRP A 10 -14.91 -13.19 11.55
C TRP A 10 -13.99 -12.21 10.81
N GLY A 11 -13.62 -12.51 9.56
CA GLY A 11 -12.82 -11.61 8.72
C GLY A 11 -13.54 -10.29 8.45
N SER A 12 -14.85 -10.34 8.17
CA SER A 12 -15.67 -9.14 7.95
C SER A 12 -15.82 -8.29 9.21
N ILE A 13 -15.97 -8.92 10.39
CA ILE A 13 -16.03 -8.19 11.67
C ILE A 13 -14.70 -7.49 11.92
N ILE A 14 -13.57 -8.19 11.77
CA ILE A 14 -12.24 -7.61 11.96
C ILE A 14 -11.98 -6.46 10.99
N ASN A 15 -12.39 -6.59 9.73
CA ASN A 15 -12.26 -5.51 8.75
C ASN A 15 -13.16 -4.31 9.07
N ALA A 16 -14.34 -4.51 9.65
CA ALA A 16 -15.18 -3.41 10.12
C ALA A 16 -14.52 -2.63 11.27
N VAL A 17 -13.87 -3.32 12.22
CA VAL A 17 -13.14 -2.69 13.36
C VAL A 17 -11.90 -1.92 12.91
N LYS A 18 -11.32 -2.25 11.75
CA LYS A 18 -10.18 -1.48 11.18
C LYS A 18 -10.58 -0.11 10.67
N THR A 19 -11.87 0.14 10.43
CA THR A 19 -12.32 1.48 10.04
C THR A 19 -12.33 2.41 11.26
N PRO A 20 -11.99 3.71 11.10
CA PRO A 20 -12.04 4.66 12.21
C PRO A 20 -13.41 4.71 12.89
N LEU A 21 -14.47 4.58 12.09
CA LEU A 21 -15.85 4.57 12.58
C LEU A 21 -16.16 3.30 13.37
N GLY A 22 -15.75 2.12 12.89
CA GLY A 22 -15.97 0.85 13.56
C GLY A 22 -15.19 0.70 14.87
N PHE A 23 -14.00 1.29 14.96
CA PHE A 23 -13.27 1.36 16.23
C PHE A 23 -14.01 2.23 17.25
N PHE A 24 -14.52 3.40 16.84
CA PHE A 24 -15.26 4.29 17.73
C PHE A 24 -16.53 3.64 18.27
N THR A 25 -17.32 2.99 17.41
CA THR A 25 -18.53 2.29 17.84
C THR A 25 -18.22 1.16 18.82
N LEU A 26 -17.15 0.41 18.59
CA LEU A 26 -16.69 -0.64 19.51
C LEU A 26 -16.29 -0.09 20.88
N VAL A 27 -15.56 1.03 20.92
CA VAL A 27 -15.20 1.70 22.18
C VAL A 27 -16.44 2.18 22.93
N VAL A 28 -17.41 2.79 22.23
CA VAL A 28 -18.69 3.24 22.84
C VAL A 28 -19.47 2.05 23.40
N LEU A 29 -19.54 0.94 22.68
CA LEU A 29 -20.22 -0.28 23.12
C LEU A 29 -19.59 -0.89 24.38
N ILE A 30 -18.24 -0.90 24.45
CA ILE A 30 -17.52 -1.34 25.64
C ILE A 30 -17.82 -0.42 26.83
N LEU A 31 -17.78 0.90 26.61
CA LEU A 31 -18.10 1.88 27.66
C LEU A 31 -19.53 1.71 28.17
N GLU A 32 -20.50 1.54 27.27
CA GLU A 32 -21.90 1.33 27.60
C GLU A 32 -22.10 0.01 28.37
N GLY A 33 -21.48 -1.08 27.93
CA GLY A 33 -21.52 -2.36 28.63
C GLY A 33 -20.94 -2.30 30.05
N VAL A 34 -19.80 -1.62 30.23
CA VAL A 34 -19.19 -1.42 31.55
C VAL A 34 -20.09 -0.56 32.44
N LEU A 35 -20.69 0.51 31.90
CA LEU A 35 -21.66 1.34 32.64
C LEU A 35 -22.88 0.54 33.06
N LEU A 36 -23.42 -0.33 32.19
CA LEU A 36 -24.60 -1.12 32.49
C LEU A 36 -24.36 -2.18 33.58
N VAL A 37 -23.17 -2.80 33.57
CA VAL A 37 -22.75 -3.76 34.60
C VAL A 37 -22.50 -3.06 35.94
N THR A 38 -21.82 -1.92 35.93
CA THR A 38 -21.52 -1.16 37.16
C THR A 38 -22.75 -0.49 37.77
N ALA A 39 -23.71 -0.05 36.94
CA ALA A 39 -24.99 0.50 37.39
C ALA A 39 -25.83 -0.50 38.20
N LYS A 40 -25.75 -1.79 37.89
CA LYS A 40 -26.49 -2.83 38.63
C LYS A 40 -25.92 -3.15 40.02
N SER A 41 -24.67 -2.77 40.30
CA SER A 41 -23.93 -3.31 41.45
C SER A 41 -23.71 -2.32 42.60
N THR A 42 -24.20 -1.07 42.51
CA THR A 42 -23.77 -0.06 43.48
C THR A 42 -24.85 0.97 43.82
N GLU A 43 -25.32 0.96 45.07
CA GLU A 43 -26.20 2.00 45.66
C GLU A 43 -25.50 3.36 45.83
N LYS A 44 -24.18 3.43 45.70
CA LYS A 44 -23.40 4.67 45.69
C LYS A 44 -22.21 4.55 44.73
N ILE A 45 -22.45 4.81 43.44
CA ILE A 45 -21.35 4.91 42.47
C ILE A 45 -20.68 6.26 42.65
N SER A 46 -19.42 6.24 43.08
CA SER A 46 -18.57 7.43 43.11
C SER A 46 -18.23 7.84 41.68
N ILE A 47 -18.42 9.12 41.35
CA ILE A 47 -18.21 9.70 40.01
C ILE A 47 -16.78 9.47 39.47
N LEU A 48 -15.86 9.09 40.35
CA LEU A 48 -14.47 8.74 40.04
C LEU A 48 -14.34 7.54 39.08
N ILE A 49 -15.26 6.57 39.12
CA ILE A 49 -15.18 5.35 38.31
C ILE A 49 -15.31 5.65 36.80
N PRO A 50 -16.37 6.34 36.31
CA PRO A 50 -16.48 6.64 34.88
C PRO A 50 -15.36 7.58 34.39
N ILE A 51 -14.90 8.52 35.22
CA ILE A 51 -13.77 9.39 34.90
C ILE A 51 -12.47 8.57 34.74
N GLY A 52 -12.22 7.63 35.65
CA GLY A 52 -11.08 6.74 35.56
C GLY A 52 -11.10 5.85 34.32
N LEU A 53 -12.27 5.33 33.95
CA LEU A 53 -12.45 4.53 32.74
C LEU A 53 -12.19 5.35 31.47
N LEU A 54 -12.70 6.58 31.40
CA LEU A 54 -12.43 7.49 30.29
C LEU A 54 -10.93 7.81 30.19
N GLY A 55 -10.29 8.12 31.31
CA GLY A 55 -8.84 8.36 31.38
C GLY A 55 -8.02 7.16 30.87
N LEU A 56 -8.40 5.95 31.25
CA LEU A 56 -7.77 4.71 30.78
C LEU A 56 -7.87 4.57 29.25
N VAL A 57 -9.05 4.82 28.68
CA VAL A 57 -9.26 4.75 27.22
C VAL A 57 -8.39 5.79 26.50
N VAL A 58 -8.33 7.02 27.00
CA VAL A 58 -7.49 8.09 26.41
C VAL A 58 -6.01 7.70 26.44
N VAL A 59 -5.51 7.21 27.58
CA VAL A 59 -4.12 6.76 27.72
C VAL A 59 -3.82 5.59 26.78
N LEU A 60 -4.74 4.65 26.63
CA LEU A 60 -4.59 3.50 25.73
C LEU A 60 -4.49 3.96 24.26
N VAL A 61 -5.40 4.83 23.81
CA VAL A 61 -5.38 5.37 22.45
C VAL A 61 -4.09 6.14 22.19
N PHE A 62 -3.65 6.96 23.16
CA PHE A 62 -2.40 7.70 23.08
C PHE A 62 -1.18 6.76 22.97
N ALA A 63 -1.14 5.71 23.78
CA ALA A 63 -0.06 4.71 23.72
C ALA A 63 -0.01 3.97 22.38
N ILE A 64 -1.18 3.64 21.80
CA ILE A 64 -1.27 3.01 20.48
C ILE A 64 -0.78 3.99 19.39
N ALA A 65 -1.24 5.24 19.43
CA ALA A 65 -0.81 6.29 18.52
C ALA A 65 0.71 6.52 18.56
N TRP A 66 1.29 6.54 19.77
CA TRP A 66 2.73 6.70 19.95
C TRP A 66 3.54 5.51 19.46
N ARG A 67 3.02 4.28 19.59
CA ARG A 67 3.72 3.06 19.14
C ARG A 67 3.72 2.88 17.62
N LYS A 68 2.67 3.32 16.94
CA LYS A 68 2.53 3.16 15.47
C LYS A 68 2.09 4.46 14.80
N PRO A 69 2.90 5.54 14.87
CA PRO A 69 2.56 6.81 14.24
C PRO A 69 2.30 6.65 12.73
N HIS A 70 3.04 5.75 12.08
CA HIS A 70 2.92 5.43 10.66
C HIS A 70 1.49 5.07 10.20
N VAL A 71 0.67 4.47 11.06
CA VAL A 71 -0.71 4.09 10.73
C VAL A 71 -1.64 5.31 10.66
N LEU A 72 -1.32 6.38 11.39
CA LEU A 72 -2.11 7.60 11.43
C LEU A 72 -1.81 8.53 10.24
N TYR A 73 -0.60 8.46 9.69
CA TYR A 73 -0.19 9.28 8.56
C TYR A 73 -0.57 8.69 7.20
N GLY A 74 -1.23 7.52 7.18
CA GLY A 74 -1.67 6.89 5.94
C GLY A 74 -0.52 6.47 5.03
N TRP A 75 0.64 6.13 5.60
CA TRP A 75 1.76 5.62 4.82
C TRP A 75 1.35 4.29 4.18
N GLN A 76 1.21 4.30 2.87
CA GLN A 76 1.00 3.10 2.07
C GLN A 76 2.25 2.90 1.21
N PRO A 77 2.83 1.69 1.19
CA PRO A 77 3.93 1.39 0.29
C PRO A 77 3.46 1.67 -1.14
N ALA A 78 4.23 2.48 -1.86
CA ALA A 78 3.91 2.82 -3.24
C ALA A 78 3.97 1.52 -4.06
N THR A 79 2.82 1.08 -4.54
CA THR A 79 2.69 -0.12 -5.37
C THR A 79 2.34 0.35 -6.78
N VAL A 80 3.21 0.04 -7.74
CA VAL A 80 3.08 0.49 -9.12
C VAL A 80 3.07 -0.71 -10.04
N ASN A 81 2.00 -0.84 -10.82
CA ASN A 81 1.86 -1.81 -11.87
C ASN A 81 2.59 -1.32 -13.12
N LEU A 82 3.46 -2.17 -13.63
CA LEU A 82 4.27 -1.94 -14.81
C LEU A 82 3.66 -2.69 -15.98
N THR A 83 3.23 -1.93 -16.97
CA THR A 83 2.75 -2.46 -18.25
C THR A 83 3.86 -2.30 -19.28
N PHE A 84 4.24 -3.40 -19.92
CA PHE A 84 5.19 -3.40 -21.02
C PHE A 84 4.40 -3.22 -22.31
N LEU A 85 4.74 -2.18 -23.06
CA LEU A 85 4.16 -1.97 -24.39
C LEU A 85 5.27 -2.20 -25.40
N GLU A 86 5.00 -3.10 -26.33
CA GLU A 86 5.82 -3.22 -27.52
C GLU A 86 5.63 -1.96 -28.39
N THR A 87 6.72 -1.47 -28.93
CA THR A 87 6.86 -0.08 -29.41
C THR A 87 6.09 0.22 -30.69
N ASP A 88 5.17 -0.65 -31.15
CA ASP A 88 4.40 -0.38 -32.37
C ASP A 88 3.22 0.57 -32.07
N PRO A 89 3.31 1.85 -32.46
CA PRO A 89 2.28 2.84 -32.14
C PRO A 89 0.94 2.55 -32.85
N HIS A 90 0.93 1.77 -33.95
CA HIS A 90 -0.26 1.54 -34.76
C HIS A 90 -1.21 0.48 -34.19
N ILE A 91 -0.74 -0.39 -33.29
CA ILE A 91 -1.54 -1.53 -32.79
C ILE A 91 -2.26 -1.19 -31.46
N SER A 92 -1.89 -0.07 -30.82
CA SER A 92 -2.32 0.25 -29.45
C SER A 92 -3.82 0.52 -29.26
N GLU A 93 -4.55 0.96 -30.29
CA GLU A 93 -5.98 1.26 -30.19
C GLU A 93 -6.86 0.02 -30.35
N THR A 94 -6.42 -0.96 -31.14
CA THR A 94 -7.14 -2.23 -31.35
C THR A 94 -6.96 -3.17 -30.16
N LEU A 95 -5.77 -3.19 -29.55
CA LEU A 95 -5.48 -4.04 -28.37
C LEU A 95 -6.16 -3.56 -27.09
N ARG A 96 -6.65 -2.32 -27.02
CA ARG A 96 -7.37 -1.84 -25.83
C ARG A 96 -8.72 -2.55 -25.61
N LYS A 97 -9.26 -3.19 -26.66
CA LYS A 97 -10.51 -3.97 -26.60
C LYS A 97 -10.29 -5.48 -26.44
N LEU A 98 -9.08 -5.97 -26.73
CA LEU A 98 -8.74 -7.35 -26.44
C LEU A 98 -8.15 -7.40 -25.03
N GLU A 99 -8.62 -8.34 -24.23
CA GLU A 99 -7.99 -8.70 -22.97
C GLU A 99 -6.66 -9.39 -23.34
N VAL A 100 -5.63 -8.59 -23.60
CA VAL A 100 -4.29 -9.09 -23.96
C VAL A 100 -3.59 -9.47 -22.68
N ASP A 101 -3.20 -10.73 -22.58
CA ASP A 101 -2.41 -11.21 -21.46
C ASP A 101 -1.13 -10.37 -21.31
N PRO A 102 -0.75 -9.97 -20.09
CA PRO A 102 0.44 -9.16 -19.87
C PRO A 102 1.67 -9.89 -20.40
N ILE A 103 2.55 -9.15 -21.10
CA ILE A 103 3.79 -9.68 -21.65
C ILE A 103 4.69 -10.11 -20.49
N ASP A 104 5.04 -11.40 -20.45
CA ASP A 104 6.03 -11.96 -19.53
C ASP A 104 7.43 -11.64 -20.07
N VAL A 105 8.04 -10.62 -19.49
CA VAL A 105 9.41 -10.19 -19.79
C VAL A 105 10.36 -10.79 -18.76
N ASP A 106 11.37 -11.54 -19.22
CA ASP A 106 12.40 -12.14 -18.35
C ASP A 106 13.39 -11.10 -17.85
N LEU A 107 13.04 -10.44 -16.73
CA LEU A 107 13.82 -9.37 -16.11
C LEU A 107 14.96 -9.93 -15.24
N ASP A 108 16.16 -9.41 -15.46
CA ASP A 108 17.31 -9.64 -14.58
C ASP A 108 17.20 -8.74 -13.35
N LEU A 109 16.59 -9.28 -12.29
CA LEU A 109 16.36 -8.57 -11.02
C LEU A 109 17.64 -8.04 -10.38
N THR A 110 18.81 -8.64 -10.68
CA THR A 110 20.10 -8.21 -10.12
C THR A 110 20.66 -6.97 -10.82
N ARG A 111 20.28 -6.77 -12.09
CA ARG A 111 20.73 -5.63 -12.92
C ARG A 111 19.70 -4.52 -13.01
N CYS A 112 18.46 -4.78 -12.60
CA CYS A 112 17.44 -3.75 -12.47
C CYS A 112 17.78 -2.80 -11.31
N SER A 113 17.48 -1.51 -11.48
CA SER A 113 17.72 -0.52 -10.45
C SER A 113 16.61 0.53 -10.41
N TYR A 114 16.40 1.12 -9.24
CA TYR A 114 15.51 2.27 -9.08
C TYR A 114 16.21 3.41 -8.35
N LYS A 115 15.74 4.63 -8.59
CA LYS A 115 16.20 5.85 -7.93
C LYS A 115 14.99 6.68 -7.51
N ILE A 116 14.95 7.11 -6.26
CA ILE A 116 14.00 8.09 -5.75
C ILE A 116 14.70 9.44 -5.73
N CYS A 117 14.15 10.40 -6.45
CA CYS A 117 14.66 11.75 -6.55
C CYS A 117 13.73 12.74 -5.85
N ASP A 118 14.26 13.69 -5.08
CA ASP A 118 13.48 14.77 -4.48
C ASP A 118 12.94 15.75 -5.56
N LYS A 119 12.19 16.79 -5.12
CA LYS A 119 11.67 17.84 -6.04
C LYS A 119 12.77 18.62 -6.78
N LYS A 120 13.99 18.62 -6.25
CA LYS A 120 15.17 19.29 -6.84
C LYS A 120 15.94 18.36 -7.79
N GLY A 121 15.54 17.08 -7.87
CA GLY A 121 16.20 16.06 -8.68
C GLY A 121 17.37 15.36 -7.99
N ASN A 122 17.63 15.62 -6.71
CA ASN A 122 18.68 14.93 -5.96
C ASN A 122 18.22 13.52 -5.62
N VAL A 123 19.12 12.55 -5.73
CA VAL A 123 18.83 11.16 -5.36
C VAL A 123 18.76 11.04 -3.84
N LYS A 124 17.58 10.72 -3.30
CA LYS A 124 17.36 10.42 -1.88
C LYS A 124 17.71 8.97 -1.56
N HIS A 125 17.34 8.07 -2.46
CA HIS A 125 17.52 6.63 -2.28
C HIS A 125 17.70 5.94 -3.64
N SER A 126 18.46 4.85 -3.66
CA SER A 126 18.62 3.99 -4.83
C SER A 126 18.89 2.56 -4.41
N GLY A 127 18.37 1.59 -5.16
CA GLY A 127 18.59 0.17 -4.85
C GLY A 127 18.08 -0.76 -5.95
N THR A 128 18.05 -2.05 -5.63
CA THR A 128 17.42 -3.09 -6.45
C THR A 128 15.90 -3.06 -6.25
N PRO A 129 15.09 -3.04 -7.33
CA PRO A 129 13.65 -2.93 -7.18
C PRO A 129 13.03 -4.24 -6.68
N ASN A 130 12.06 -4.14 -5.76
CA ASN A 130 11.25 -5.27 -5.35
C ASN A 130 10.14 -5.49 -6.39
N LEU A 131 10.43 -6.35 -7.36
CA LEU A 131 9.54 -6.67 -8.48
C LEU A 131 8.88 -8.04 -8.26
N THR A 132 7.58 -8.11 -8.47
CA THR A 132 6.80 -9.36 -8.43
C THR A 132 5.93 -9.47 -9.67
N PHE A 133 5.91 -10.63 -10.33
CA PHE A 133 5.01 -10.89 -11.45
C PHE A 133 3.74 -11.60 -10.96
N ASP A 134 2.57 -11.05 -11.29
CA ASP A 134 1.25 -11.63 -11.01
C ASP A 134 0.36 -11.53 -12.27
N LYS A 135 -0.91 -11.94 -12.18
CA LYS A 135 -1.89 -11.93 -13.28
C LYS A 135 -2.06 -10.57 -13.98
N GLY A 136 -1.71 -9.47 -13.31
CA GLY A 136 -1.76 -8.11 -13.86
C GLY A 136 -0.45 -7.64 -14.51
N GLY A 137 0.56 -8.50 -14.59
CA GLY A 137 1.91 -8.17 -15.04
C GLY A 137 2.88 -7.93 -13.89
N TRP A 138 3.95 -7.17 -14.15
CA TRP A 138 4.96 -6.86 -13.16
C TRP A 138 4.48 -5.75 -12.21
N THR A 139 4.65 -5.96 -10.92
CA THR A 139 4.39 -4.96 -9.87
C THR A 139 5.69 -4.57 -9.20
N PHE A 140 5.92 -3.27 -9.08
CA PHE A 140 7.02 -2.68 -8.34
C PHE A 140 6.53 -2.17 -6.98
N LYS A 141 7.19 -2.60 -5.91
CA LYS A 141 6.92 -2.15 -4.54
C LYS A 141 8.12 -1.42 -3.98
N VAL A 142 7.85 -0.35 -3.24
CA VAL A 142 8.86 0.42 -2.53
C VAL A 142 8.49 0.48 -1.06
N ASP A 143 9.41 0.02 -0.22
CA ASP A 143 9.26 -0.01 1.23
C ASP A 143 9.83 1.24 1.93
N GLU A 144 10.39 2.17 1.16
CA GLU A 144 10.97 3.42 1.63
C GLU A 144 9.93 4.53 1.81
N ASP A 145 10.22 5.50 2.70
CA ASP A 145 9.38 6.68 2.88
C ASP A 145 9.57 7.65 1.70
N ILE A 146 8.59 7.66 0.79
CA ILE A 146 8.59 8.49 -0.40
C ILE A 146 7.69 9.69 -0.17
N GLY A 147 8.27 10.89 -0.27
CA GLY A 147 7.51 12.12 -0.20
C GLY A 147 6.51 12.23 -1.36
N PRO A 148 5.37 12.93 -1.19
CA PRO A 148 4.32 13.03 -2.22
C PRO A 148 4.75 13.75 -3.50
N SER A 149 5.93 14.37 -3.50
CA SER A 149 6.50 15.05 -4.67
C SER A 149 7.84 14.50 -5.10
N ASP A 150 8.29 13.40 -4.49
CA ASP A 150 9.47 12.71 -4.95
C ASP A 150 9.13 12.00 -6.27
N SER A 151 10.10 11.88 -7.16
CA SER A 151 9.96 11.19 -8.44
C SER A 151 10.75 9.89 -8.42
N ILE A 152 10.14 8.83 -8.93
CA ILE A 152 10.73 7.51 -9.02
C ILE A 152 11.20 7.30 -10.45
N ARG A 153 12.44 6.85 -10.61
CA ARG A 153 13.03 6.42 -11.89
C ARG A 153 13.34 4.94 -11.80
N LEU A 154 12.88 4.17 -12.78
CA LEU A 154 13.10 2.73 -12.84
C LEU A 154 13.85 2.39 -14.13
N GLU A 155 14.97 1.69 -13.96
CA GLU A 155 15.82 1.18 -15.02
C GLU A 155 15.72 -0.35 -14.98
N LEU A 156 15.04 -0.92 -15.97
CA LEU A 156 14.80 -2.36 -16.05
C LEU A 156 15.71 -2.97 -17.12
N VAL A 157 16.22 -4.17 -16.84
CA VAL A 157 17.15 -4.88 -17.71
C VAL A 157 16.68 -6.33 -17.82
N GLU A 158 16.54 -6.83 -19.04
CA GLU A 158 16.27 -8.24 -19.32
C GLU A 158 17.53 -9.11 -19.17
N CYS A 159 17.34 -10.42 -19.00
CA CYS A 159 18.41 -11.41 -18.99
C CYS A 159 19.27 -11.38 -20.28
N ASN A 160 18.67 -11.05 -21.43
CA ASN A 160 19.39 -10.88 -22.71
C ASN A 160 20.15 -9.52 -22.84
N GLY A 161 20.08 -8.67 -21.81
CA GLY A 161 20.70 -7.34 -21.80
C GLY A 161 19.93 -6.25 -22.57
N GLN A 162 18.68 -6.50 -22.96
CA GLN A 162 17.74 -5.48 -23.43
C GLN A 162 17.37 -4.57 -22.26
N LYS A 163 17.32 -3.25 -22.51
CA LYS A 163 16.98 -2.26 -21.47
C LYS A 163 15.59 -1.69 -21.72
N TRP A 164 14.88 -1.43 -20.64
CA TRP A 164 13.61 -0.72 -20.63
C TRP A 164 13.69 0.49 -19.71
N LYS A 165 13.14 1.60 -20.19
CA LYS A 165 13.03 2.84 -19.43
C LYS A 165 11.59 3.07 -19.06
N VAL A 166 11.34 3.26 -17.78
CA VAL A 166 10.06 3.78 -17.30
C VAL A 166 10.20 5.29 -17.16
N ARG A 167 9.23 6.06 -17.67
CA ARG A 167 9.23 7.52 -17.49
C ARG A 167 9.17 7.84 -15.99
N PRO A 168 9.87 8.88 -15.51
CA PRO A 168 9.78 9.25 -14.11
C PRO A 168 8.33 9.48 -13.67
N PHE A 169 7.95 8.95 -12.51
CA PHE A 169 6.58 9.01 -12.02
C PHE A 169 6.51 9.37 -10.53
N LEU A 170 5.35 9.87 -10.10
CA LEU A 170 5.07 10.16 -8.70
C LEU A 170 4.52 8.90 -8.00
N PRO A 171 4.73 8.73 -6.67
CA PRO A 171 4.24 7.59 -5.91
C PRO A 171 2.73 7.37 -5.98
N SER A 172 1.97 8.46 -6.20
CA SER A 172 0.50 8.41 -6.32
C SER A 172 0.00 7.79 -7.62
N ARG A 173 0.86 7.57 -8.61
CA ARG A 173 0.48 6.92 -9.87
C ARG A 173 0.69 5.41 -9.78
N THR A 174 -0.40 4.67 -9.90
CA THR A 174 -0.40 3.20 -9.84
C THR A 174 0.00 2.54 -11.15
N ASP A 175 -0.14 3.20 -12.30
CA ASP A 175 0.08 2.55 -13.59
C ASP A 175 1.18 3.27 -14.38
N GLN A 176 2.22 2.51 -14.77
CA GLN A 176 3.32 3.00 -15.58
C GLN A 176 3.59 2.11 -16.78
N ARG A 177 4.17 2.74 -17.81
CA ARG A 177 4.54 2.07 -19.07
C ARG A 177 6.04 2.00 -19.19
N ALA A 178 6.55 0.78 -19.39
CA ALA A 178 7.94 0.54 -19.75
C ALA A 178 8.11 0.69 -21.27
N ILE A 179 9.11 1.46 -21.69
CA ILE A 179 9.44 1.68 -23.11
C ILE A 179 10.80 1.04 -23.38
N GLN A 180 10.87 0.22 -24.42
CA GLN A 180 12.12 -0.41 -24.85
C GLN A 180 13.11 0.65 -25.34
N ILE A 181 14.34 0.62 -24.83
CA ILE A 181 15.41 1.51 -25.32
C ILE A 181 16.09 0.83 -26.50
N ASN A 182 15.90 1.36 -27.70
CA ASN A 182 16.62 0.88 -28.87
C ASN A 182 18.10 1.28 -28.77
N ARG A 183 19.01 0.30 -28.84
CA ARG A 183 20.48 0.51 -28.73
C ARG A 183 21.04 1.49 -29.76
N ASN A 184 20.32 1.76 -30.85
CA ASN A 184 20.80 2.56 -31.97
C ASN A 184 20.71 4.09 -31.76
N VAL A 185 20.14 4.58 -30.65
CA VAL A 185 19.86 6.01 -30.44
C VAL A 185 20.91 6.72 -29.55
N GLU A 186 21.87 6.01 -28.96
CA GLU A 186 22.91 6.59 -28.08
C GLU A 186 24.24 6.91 -28.79
N ARG A 187 24.22 7.17 -30.12
CA ARG A 187 25.41 7.66 -30.85
C ARG A 187 25.38 9.16 -31.08
#